data_AF-A0A4W6CVC0-F1
#
_entry.id   AF-A0A4W6CVC0-F1
#
_cell.length_a   1.000
_cell.length_b   1.000
_cell.length_c   1.000
_cell.angle_alpha   90.00
_cell.angle_beta   90.00
_cell.angle_gamma   90.00
#
_symmetry.space_group_name_H-M   'P 1'
#
loop_
_entity.id
_entity.type
_entity.pdbx_description
1 polymer ?
#
loop_
_entity_poly.entity_id
_entity_poly.type
_entity_poly.pdbx_seq_one_letter_code
_entity_poly.pdbx_strand_id
1 'polypeptide(L)'
;SGLWSGLSSGLSSGLSSGLWSGPQTGSVCLFCSEVVRAMTFVIDQGMAMYWGTSRWNAVEIMEAYSIARQFNLVPPVCEQAEYHYFQRDKVELHLPELYHKIGVGAMTWSPLACGLLTGKYNEGVPESSRAAMKGYSWLKERLCSDEGKKQLSKIKELHLLADRLNCTPAQLAIAWCLRSEGVSSVLLGVSNTEQLLENLGSLRVLSQLTPPLIAEMDALLGNKPRGTKKEARS
;
A
#
# COMPACT_ATOMS: atom_id res chain seq x y z
N SER A 1 -6.05 -9.50 14.41
CA SER A 1 -5.92 -8.80 13.12
C SER A 1 -6.61 -9.50 11.93
N GLY A 2 -7.28 -10.65 12.11
CA GLY A 2 -7.87 -11.43 11.01
C GLY A 2 -9.30 -11.09 10.57
N LEU A 3 -9.97 -10.13 11.21
CA LEU A 3 -11.39 -9.83 10.93
C LEU A 3 -11.62 -8.87 9.75
N TRP A 4 -10.62 -8.07 9.36
CA TRP A 4 -10.77 -7.06 8.28
C TRP A 4 -10.33 -7.55 6.90
N SER A 5 -9.44 -8.54 6.81
CA SER A 5 -8.97 -9.07 5.52
C SER A 5 -9.97 -10.01 4.84
N GLY A 6 -10.88 -10.63 5.59
CA GLY A 6 -11.81 -11.64 5.07
C GLY A 6 -12.99 -11.09 4.28
N LEU A 7 -13.36 -9.82 4.48
CA LEU A 7 -14.52 -9.21 3.80
C LEU A 7 -14.17 -8.64 2.41
N SER A 8 -12.88 -8.34 2.13
CA SER A 8 -12.45 -7.77 0.85
C SER A 8 -12.27 -8.82 -0.26
N SER A 9 -11.89 -10.05 0.08
CA SER A 9 -11.51 -11.07 -0.91
C SER A 9 -12.69 -11.81 -1.55
N GLY A 10 -13.91 -11.68 -1.02
CA GLY A 10 -15.09 -12.41 -1.51
C GLY A 10 -15.92 -11.67 -2.56
N LEU A 11 -15.61 -10.40 -2.88
CA LEU A 11 -16.54 -9.53 -3.61
C LEU A 11 -16.05 -9.10 -5.01
N SER A 12 -14.82 -9.44 -5.43
CA SER A 12 -14.26 -8.95 -6.70
C SER A 12 -14.32 -9.92 -7.89
N SER A 13 -14.95 -11.10 -7.76
CA SER A 13 -14.85 -12.16 -8.78
C SER A 13 -16.17 -12.57 -9.43
N GLY A 14 -17.21 -11.72 -9.41
CA GLY A 14 -18.43 -11.97 -10.15
C GLY A 14 -19.02 -10.68 -10.69
N LEU A 15 -19.48 -10.72 -11.94
CA LEU A 15 -20.31 -9.72 -12.63
C LEU A 15 -19.57 -8.74 -13.56
N SER A 16 -18.88 -9.30 -14.55
CA SER A 16 -18.86 -8.72 -15.90
C SER A 16 -19.94 -9.40 -16.72
N SER A 17 -21.09 -8.74 -16.90
CA SER A 17 -21.94 -8.75 -18.12
C SER A 17 -23.42 -8.49 -17.80
N GLY A 18 -23.95 -7.42 -18.40
CA GLY A 18 -25.38 -7.25 -18.68
C GLY A 18 -26.21 -6.70 -17.52
N LEU A 19 -26.55 -5.42 -17.58
CA LEU A 19 -27.93 -4.92 -17.72
C LEU A 19 -27.96 -3.40 -17.42
N TRP A 20 -28.93 -2.73 -18.05
CA TRP A 20 -29.45 -1.38 -17.79
C TRP A 20 -29.00 -0.25 -18.73
N SER A 21 -29.69 -0.23 -19.88
CA SER A 21 -29.89 0.95 -20.72
C SER A 21 -31.12 1.71 -20.21
N GLY A 22 -30.92 2.84 -19.50
CA GLY A 22 -31.97 3.75 -19.03
C GLY A 22 -31.46 5.20 -19.01
N PRO A 23 -32.34 6.23 -19.05
CA PRO A 23 -31.97 7.58 -19.43
C PRO A 23 -31.07 8.26 -18.41
N GLN A 24 -30.04 8.94 -18.92
CA GLN A 24 -28.99 9.64 -18.17
C GLN A 24 -29.56 10.82 -17.37
N THR A 25 -29.89 10.57 -16.11
CA THR A 25 -29.89 11.59 -15.05
C THR A 25 -28.85 11.14 -14.04
N GLY A 26 -27.93 12.05 -13.66
CA GLY A 26 -26.68 11.80 -12.92
C GLY A 26 -26.70 10.57 -12.01
N SER A 27 -26.32 9.42 -12.57
CA SER A 27 -26.45 8.12 -11.91
C SER A 27 -25.36 8.00 -10.86
N VAL A 28 -25.68 8.32 -9.61
CA VAL A 28 -24.85 7.99 -8.46
C VAL A 28 -24.68 6.47 -8.45
N CYS A 29 -23.46 5.96 -8.36
CA CYS A 29 -23.24 4.54 -8.19
C CYS A 29 -23.98 4.06 -6.94
N LEU A 30 -25.08 3.32 -7.14
CA LEU A 30 -25.98 2.88 -6.06
C LEU A 30 -25.21 2.11 -4.99
N PHE A 31 -24.24 1.29 -5.41
CA PHE A 31 -23.40 0.51 -4.52
C PHE A 31 -22.49 1.39 -3.64
N CYS A 32 -21.80 2.36 -4.23
CA CYS A 32 -20.94 3.28 -3.47
C CYS A 32 -21.77 4.11 -2.47
N SER A 33 -22.96 4.54 -2.87
CA SER A 33 -23.90 5.27 -2.00
C SER A 33 -24.34 4.45 -0.78
N GLU A 34 -24.68 3.18 -1.00
CA GLU A 34 -25.05 2.27 0.08
C GLU A 34 -23.90 2.05 1.06
N VAL A 35 -22.67 1.86 0.57
CA VAL A 35 -21.47 1.70 1.41
C VAL A 35 -21.23 2.93 2.29
N VAL A 36 -21.29 4.15 1.72
CA VAL A 36 -21.08 5.39 2.49
C VAL A 36 -22.17 5.57 3.56
N ARG A 37 -23.42 5.23 3.25
CA ARG A 37 -24.53 5.26 4.21
C ARG A 37 -24.36 4.24 5.33
N ALA A 38 -23.98 3.01 4.99
CA ALA A 38 -23.73 1.96 5.97
C ALA A 38 -22.57 2.34 6.90
N MET A 39 -21.47 2.86 6.35
CA MET A 39 -20.32 3.31 7.15
C MET A 39 -20.66 4.50 8.05
N THR A 40 -21.50 5.42 7.58
CA THR A 40 -22.01 6.52 8.41
C THR A 40 -22.92 6.01 9.53
N PHE A 41 -23.83 5.08 9.21
CA PHE A 41 -24.70 4.48 10.21
C PHE A 41 -23.92 3.81 11.33
N VAL A 42 -22.89 3.00 11.03
CA VAL A 42 -22.11 2.34 12.08
C VAL A 42 -21.33 3.31 12.96
N ILE A 43 -20.96 4.48 12.42
CA ILE A 43 -20.34 5.56 13.19
C ILE A 43 -21.37 6.24 14.09
N ASP A 44 -22.55 6.57 13.56
CA ASP A 44 -23.63 7.20 14.32
C ASP A 44 -24.14 6.29 15.47
N GLN A 45 -24.08 4.97 15.28
CA GLN A 45 -24.39 3.99 16.32
C GLN A 45 -23.24 3.79 17.34
N GLY A 46 -22.11 4.49 17.19
CA GLY A 46 -20.95 4.36 18.07
C GLY A 46 -20.18 3.04 17.94
N MET A 47 -20.40 2.27 16.86
CA MET A 47 -19.68 1.01 16.61
C MET A 47 -18.29 1.24 16.00
N ALA A 48 -18.07 2.40 15.40
CA ALA A 48 -16.78 2.86 14.90
C ALA A 48 -16.63 4.37 15.13
N MET A 49 -15.39 4.85 15.25
CA MET A 49 -15.12 6.29 15.35
C MET A 49 -14.98 6.94 13.95
N TYR A 50 -14.37 6.21 13.02
CA TYR A 50 -14.12 6.64 11.65
C TYR A 50 -14.15 5.43 10.72
N TRP A 51 -14.20 5.68 9.42
CA TRP A 51 -14.03 4.66 8.40
C TRP A 51 -13.01 5.08 7.34
N GLY A 52 -12.50 4.10 6.62
CA GLY A 52 -11.54 4.29 5.55
C GLY A 52 -11.67 3.19 4.51
N THR A 53 -10.94 3.35 3.42
CA THR A 53 -10.95 2.43 2.28
C THR A 53 -9.69 1.56 2.28
N SER A 54 -9.71 0.47 1.50
CA SER A 54 -8.53 -0.37 1.29
C SER A 54 -8.57 -0.94 -0.11
N ARG A 55 -7.49 -0.75 -0.88
CA ARG A 55 -7.36 -1.15 -2.29
C ARG A 55 -8.27 -0.38 -3.25
N TRP A 56 -8.90 0.70 -2.82
CA TRP A 56 -9.73 1.54 -3.69
C TRP A 56 -8.87 2.47 -4.54
N ASN A 57 -9.22 2.67 -5.80
CA ASN A 57 -8.52 3.63 -6.66
C ASN A 57 -8.93 5.08 -6.32
N ALA A 58 -8.22 6.07 -6.87
CA ALA A 58 -8.46 7.47 -6.53
C ALA A 58 -9.85 7.98 -6.97
N VAL A 59 -10.41 7.41 -8.03
CA VAL A 59 -11.75 7.76 -8.53
C VAL A 59 -12.81 7.27 -7.55
N GLU A 60 -12.70 6.02 -7.08
CA GLU A 60 -13.64 5.44 -6.10
C GLU A 60 -13.62 6.19 -4.77
N ILE A 61 -12.43 6.58 -4.28
CA ILE A 61 -12.31 7.38 -3.05
C ILE A 61 -12.94 8.76 -3.22
N MET A 62 -12.73 9.40 -4.37
CA MET A 62 -13.35 10.69 -4.68
C MET A 62 -14.87 10.59 -4.84
N GLU A 63 -15.36 9.49 -5.40
CA GLU A 63 -16.80 9.20 -5.49
C GLU A 63 -17.42 9.07 -4.09
N ALA A 64 -16.81 8.29 -3.20
CA ALA A 64 -17.26 8.15 -1.83
C ALA A 64 -17.29 9.50 -1.10
N TYR A 65 -16.26 10.34 -1.31
CA TYR A 65 -16.22 11.70 -0.78
C TYR A 65 -17.35 12.57 -1.35
N SER A 66 -17.59 12.52 -2.66
CA SER A 66 -18.64 13.28 -3.34
C SER A 66 -20.03 12.93 -2.79
N ILE A 67 -20.32 11.64 -2.66
CA ILE A 67 -21.55 11.12 -2.06
C ILE A 67 -21.70 11.61 -0.62
N ALA A 68 -20.62 11.53 0.17
CA ALA A 68 -20.65 11.98 1.55
C ALA A 68 -21.00 13.47 1.66
N ARG A 69 -20.43 14.31 0.79
CA ARG A 69 -20.77 15.74 0.73
C ARG A 69 -22.18 16.01 0.23
N GLN A 70 -22.64 15.29 -0.79
CA GLN A 70 -23.97 15.47 -1.36
C GLN A 70 -25.09 15.15 -0.37
N PHE A 71 -24.91 14.10 0.44
CA PHE A 71 -25.95 13.59 1.34
C PHE A 71 -25.69 13.88 2.82
N ASN A 72 -24.72 14.74 3.14
CA ASN A 72 -24.32 15.09 4.50
C ASN A 72 -23.98 13.85 5.36
N LEU A 73 -23.17 12.96 4.81
CA LEU A 73 -22.68 11.73 5.45
C LEU A 73 -21.21 11.88 5.83
N VAL A 74 -20.66 10.90 6.55
CA VAL A 74 -19.26 10.90 6.99
C VAL A 74 -18.35 10.43 5.83
N PRO A 75 -17.35 11.21 5.38
CA PRO A 75 -16.40 10.77 4.35
C PRO A 75 -15.33 9.82 4.92
N PRO A 76 -14.65 9.02 4.07
CA PRO A 76 -13.53 8.19 4.52
C PRO A 76 -12.34 9.07 4.92
N VAL A 77 -11.61 8.69 5.96
CA VAL A 77 -10.46 9.48 6.47
C VAL A 77 -9.10 8.94 6.06
N CYS A 78 -9.03 7.68 5.63
CA CYS A 78 -7.77 7.05 5.23
C CYS A 78 -7.97 6.02 4.11
N GLU A 79 -6.90 5.79 3.34
CA GLU A 79 -6.78 4.66 2.42
C GLU A 79 -5.65 3.73 2.88
N GLN A 80 -5.96 2.43 2.96
CA GLN A 80 -4.98 1.38 3.22
C GLN A 80 -4.40 0.80 1.92
N ALA A 81 -3.20 1.25 1.56
CA ALA A 81 -2.54 0.91 0.29
C ALA A 81 -1.23 0.10 0.46
N GLU A 82 -0.95 -0.79 -0.50
CA GLU A 82 0.34 -1.48 -0.54
C GLU A 82 1.44 -0.49 -0.87
N TYR A 83 2.51 -0.49 -0.09
CA TYR A 83 3.67 0.36 -0.35
C TYR A 83 4.96 -0.30 0.08
N HIS A 84 5.88 -0.43 -0.87
CA HIS A 84 7.23 -0.95 -0.68
C HIS A 84 8.06 -0.65 -1.94
N TYR A 85 9.34 -1.01 -1.96
CA TYR A 85 10.25 -0.75 -3.10
C TYR A 85 9.67 -1.06 -4.48
N PHE A 86 8.97 -2.18 -4.63
CA PHE A 86 8.42 -2.62 -5.92
C PHE A 86 6.93 -2.27 -6.15
N GLN A 87 6.31 -1.48 -5.27
CA GLN A 87 4.91 -1.05 -5.39
C GLN A 87 4.81 0.38 -4.87
N ARG A 88 4.80 1.35 -5.79
CA ARG A 88 5.04 2.77 -5.47
C ARG A 88 3.95 3.70 -5.97
N ASP A 89 3.46 3.47 -7.19
CA ASP A 89 2.66 4.41 -7.97
C ASP A 89 1.47 4.99 -7.20
N LYS A 90 0.64 4.14 -6.59
CA LYS A 90 -0.56 4.59 -5.88
C LYS A 90 -0.22 5.57 -4.76
N VAL A 91 0.77 5.23 -3.93
CA VAL A 91 1.11 6.01 -2.73
C VAL A 91 1.96 7.24 -3.06
N GLU A 92 2.82 7.18 -4.08
CA GLU A 92 3.70 8.29 -4.45
C GLU A 92 3.05 9.27 -5.46
N LEU A 93 2.08 8.83 -6.28
CA LEU A 93 1.43 9.68 -7.29
C LEU A 93 -0.03 10.04 -6.95
N HIS A 94 -0.84 9.06 -6.54
CA HIS A 94 -2.30 9.26 -6.45
C HIS A 94 -2.74 9.74 -5.06
N LEU A 95 -2.23 9.13 -3.99
CA LEU A 95 -2.63 9.47 -2.62
C LEU A 95 -2.25 10.91 -2.19
N PRO A 96 -1.10 11.49 -2.59
CA PRO A 96 -0.78 12.86 -2.23
C PRO A 96 -1.81 13.86 -2.74
N GLU A 97 -2.36 13.62 -3.94
CA GLU A 97 -3.42 14.47 -4.50
C GLU A 97 -4.72 14.36 -3.70
N LEU A 98 -5.09 13.15 -3.25
CA LEU A 98 -6.27 12.95 -2.38
C LEU A 98 -6.08 13.60 -1.01
N TYR A 99 -4.89 13.49 -0.42
CA TYR A 99 -4.55 14.15 0.83
C TYR A 99 -4.73 15.67 0.72
N HIS A 100 -4.17 16.30 -0.31
CA HIS A 100 -4.28 17.74 -0.50
C HIS A 100 -5.70 18.23 -0.84
N LYS A 101 -6.50 17.43 -1.55
CA LYS A 101 -7.85 17.84 -1.98
C LYS A 101 -8.95 17.59 -0.95
N ILE A 102 -8.91 16.43 -0.28
CA ILE A 102 -10.00 15.95 0.57
C ILE A 102 -9.55 15.50 1.96
N GLY A 103 -8.26 15.59 2.28
CA GLY A 103 -7.73 15.28 3.61
C GLY A 103 -7.60 13.80 3.93
N VAL A 104 -7.70 12.91 2.92
CA VAL A 104 -7.54 11.45 3.11
C VAL A 104 -6.07 11.12 3.36
N GLY A 105 -5.76 10.53 4.52
CA GLY A 105 -4.42 10.05 4.86
C GLY A 105 -4.08 8.70 4.23
N ALA A 106 -2.80 8.34 4.20
CA ALA A 106 -2.35 7.02 3.75
C ALA A 106 -1.83 6.17 4.90
N MET A 107 -2.38 4.96 5.06
CA MET A 107 -1.87 3.94 5.97
C MET A 107 -1.37 2.77 5.14
N THR A 108 -0.06 2.53 5.08
CA THR A 108 0.47 1.57 4.12
C THR A 108 0.63 0.17 4.69
N TRP A 109 0.62 -0.86 3.84
CA TRP A 109 0.79 -2.25 4.24
C TRP A 109 1.80 -3.01 3.37
N SER A 110 2.26 -4.16 3.87
CA SER A 110 3.31 -4.99 3.28
C SER A 110 4.64 -4.25 2.99
N PRO A 111 5.20 -3.45 3.93
CA PRO A 111 6.44 -2.71 3.68
C PRO A 111 7.64 -3.59 3.32
N LEU A 112 7.61 -4.87 3.70
CA LEU A 112 8.64 -5.87 3.41
C LEU A 112 8.26 -6.82 2.26
N ALA A 113 7.18 -6.55 1.53
CA ALA A 113 6.64 -7.38 0.45
C ALA A 113 6.55 -8.87 0.85
N CYS A 114 5.81 -9.16 1.92
CA CYS A 114 5.69 -10.50 2.51
C CYS A 114 7.02 -11.14 2.96
N GLY A 115 8.03 -10.33 3.25
CA GLY A 115 9.35 -10.77 3.68
C GLY A 115 10.38 -10.85 2.55
N LEU A 116 10.00 -10.52 1.31
CA LEU A 116 10.88 -10.49 0.16
C LEU A 116 12.11 -9.60 0.40
N LEU A 117 11.90 -8.43 1.02
CA LEU A 117 12.95 -7.43 1.18
C LEU A 117 13.98 -7.74 2.28
N THR A 118 13.74 -8.75 3.12
CA THR A 118 14.61 -9.06 4.25
C THR A 118 15.81 -9.94 3.88
N GLY A 119 15.91 -10.39 2.61
CA GLY A 119 16.96 -11.30 2.15
C GLY A 119 16.77 -12.77 2.50
N LYS A 120 15.71 -13.12 3.24
CA LYS A 120 15.45 -14.52 3.66
C LYS A 120 15.22 -15.49 2.49
N TYR A 121 14.99 -14.97 1.29
CA TYR A 121 14.75 -15.76 0.07
C TYR A 121 15.95 -15.80 -0.88
N ASN A 122 17.11 -15.25 -0.49
CA ASN A 122 18.28 -15.15 -1.36
C ASN A 122 18.86 -16.53 -1.76
N GLU A 123 18.67 -17.54 -0.91
CA GLU A 123 19.19 -18.91 -1.10
C GLU A 123 18.09 -19.96 -1.28
N GLY A 124 16.85 -19.53 -1.55
CA GLY A 124 15.69 -20.41 -1.68
C GLY A 124 14.59 -20.06 -0.67
N VAL A 125 13.57 -20.93 -0.55
CA VAL A 125 12.41 -20.70 0.32
C VAL A 125 12.59 -21.45 1.64
N PRO A 126 12.77 -20.76 2.78
CA PRO A 126 12.84 -21.43 4.08
C PRO A 126 11.49 -22.07 4.46
N GLU A 127 11.52 -23.24 5.11
CA GLU A 127 10.32 -23.97 5.52
C GLU A 127 9.43 -23.21 6.52
N SER A 128 10.04 -22.42 7.41
CA SER A 128 9.32 -21.60 8.39
C SER A 128 8.83 -20.26 7.82
N SER A 129 9.07 -19.99 6.53
CA SER A 129 8.72 -18.72 5.90
C SER A 129 7.25 -18.68 5.43
N ARG A 130 6.73 -17.47 5.23
CA ARG A 130 5.37 -17.26 4.70
C ARG A 130 5.16 -17.94 3.34
N ALA A 131 6.18 -18.00 2.49
CA ALA A 131 6.11 -18.63 1.17
C ALA A 131 6.01 -20.17 1.23
N ALA A 132 6.31 -20.80 2.37
CA ALA A 132 6.14 -22.23 2.59
C ALA A 132 4.77 -22.59 3.20
N MET A 133 3.98 -21.60 3.63
CA MET A 133 2.66 -21.83 4.20
C MET A 133 1.62 -22.21 3.14
N LYS A 134 0.68 -23.10 3.49
CA LYS A 134 -0.46 -23.46 2.63
C LYS A 134 -1.28 -22.20 2.30
N GLY A 135 -1.54 -21.96 1.01
CA GLY A 135 -2.22 -20.76 0.50
C GLY A 135 -1.29 -19.64 -0.01
N TYR A 136 0.03 -19.81 0.09
CA TYR A 136 1.03 -18.83 -0.36
C TYR A 136 1.89 -19.31 -1.55
N SER A 137 1.42 -20.29 -2.32
CA SER A 137 2.12 -20.79 -3.52
C SER A 137 2.44 -19.69 -4.52
N TRP A 138 1.55 -18.71 -4.66
CA TRP A 138 1.74 -17.51 -5.49
C TRP A 138 3.02 -16.73 -5.14
N LEU A 139 3.46 -16.72 -3.87
CA LEU A 139 4.68 -16.04 -3.46
C LEU A 139 5.92 -16.82 -3.92
N LYS A 140 5.87 -18.15 -3.87
CA LYS A 140 6.92 -19.03 -4.40
C LYS A 140 7.01 -18.91 -5.93
N GLU A 141 5.87 -18.89 -6.61
CA GLU A 141 5.81 -18.66 -8.07
C GLU A 141 6.40 -17.30 -8.45
N ARG A 142 6.05 -16.24 -7.70
CA ARG A 142 6.63 -14.91 -7.88
C ARG A 142 8.14 -14.93 -7.72
N LEU A 143 8.68 -15.60 -6.70
CA LEU A 143 10.14 -15.72 -6.48
C LEU A 143 10.84 -16.44 -7.64
N CYS A 144 10.22 -17.47 -8.21
CA CYS A 144 10.79 -18.24 -9.33
C CYS A 144 10.66 -17.55 -10.70
N SER A 145 9.79 -16.56 -10.83
CA SER A 145 9.60 -15.79 -12.06
C SER A 145 10.82 -14.94 -12.42
N ASP A 146 10.97 -14.59 -13.70
CA ASP A 146 12.07 -13.73 -14.15
C ASP A 146 12.02 -12.33 -13.54
N GLU A 147 10.81 -11.80 -13.32
CA GLU A 147 10.63 -10.54 -12.61
C GLU A 147 11.05 -10.66 -11.13
N GLY A 148 10.70 -11.77 -10.46
CA GLY A 148 11.16 -12.05 -9.10
C GLY A 148 12.68 -12.10 -8.99
N LYS A 149 13.36 -12.76 -9.93
CA LYS A 149 14.83 -12.81 -9.99
C LYS A 149 15.46 -11.43 -10.17
N LYS A 150 14.87 -10.57 -11.02
CA LYS A 150 15.29 -9.16 -11.18
C LYS A 150 15.06 -8.34 -9.90
N GLN A 151 13.96 -8.58 -9.19
CA GLN A 151 13.71 -7.94 -7.89
C GLN A 151 14.76 -8.38 -6.87
N LEU A 152 15.10 -9.67 -6.82
CA LEU A 152 16.13 -10.21 -5.93
C LEU A 152 17.53 -9.63 -6.21
N SER A 153 17.90 -9.39 -7.46
CA SER A 153 19.20 -8.76 -7.77
C SER A 153 19.26 -7.32 -7.23
N LYS A 154 18.20 -6.53 -7.45
CA LYS A 154 18.10 -5.16 -6.91
C LYS A 154 18.09 -5.14 -5.38
N ILE A 155 17.43 -6.11 -4.75
CA ILE A 155 17.41 -6.27 -3.29
C ILE A 155 18.85 -6.46 -2.76
N LYS A 156 19.66 -7.30 -3.42
CA LYS A 156 21.07 -7.51 -3.02
C LYS A 156 21.88 -6.22 -3.07
N GLU A 157 21.68 -5.39 -4.11
CA GLU A 157 22.35 -4.09 -4.21
C GLU A 157 21.90 -3.13 -3.09
N LEU A 158 20.62 -3.13 -2.73
CA LEU A 158 20.08 -2.35 -1.61
C LEU A 158 20.57 -2.84 -0.25
N HIS A 159 20.90 -4.14 -0.11
CA HIS A 159 21.49 -4.67 1.12
C HIS A 159 22.88 -4.11 1.38
N LEU A 160 23.68 -3.89 0.32
CA LEU A 160 24.98 -3.21 0.44
C LEU A 160 24.83 -1.77 0.96
N LEU A 161 23.72 -1.09 0.64
CA LEU A 161 23.40 0.21 1.22
C LEU A 161 23.00 0.09 2.70
N ALA A 162 22.24 -0.94 3.07
CA ALA A 162 21.87 -1.18 4.45
C ALA A 162 23.12 -1.40 5.33
N ASP A 163 24.09 -2.18 4.83
CA ASP A 163 25.38 -2.41 5.47
C ASP A 163 26.17 -1.11 5.66
N ARG A 164 26.25 -0.26 4.62
CA ARG A 164 26.87 1.08 4.70
C ARG A 164 26.25 1.98 5.76
N LEU A 165 24.95 1.84 6.01
CA LEU A 165 24.19 2.61 7.01
C LEU A 165 24.14 1.92 8.37
N ASN A 166 24.82 0.77 8.51
CA ASN A 166 24.85 -0.04 9.72
C ASN A 166 23.43 -0.38 10.24
N CYS A 167 22.55 -0.78 9.32
CA CYS A 167 21.16 -1.14 9.60
C CYS A 167 20.75 -2.43 8.87
N THR A 168 19.67 -3.06 9.31
CA THR A 168 19.19 -4.27 8.61
C THR A 168 18.42 -3.91 7.33
N PRO A 169 18.35 -4.82 6.34
CA PRO A 169 17.52 -4.61 5.16
C PRO A 169 16.05 -4.30 5.45
N ALA A 170 15.49 -4.92 6.50
CA ALA A 170 14.12 -4.66 6.92
C ALA A 170 13.98 -3.23 7.44
N GLN A 171 14.95 -2.76 8.23
CA GLN A 171 14.97 -1.40 8.75
C GLN A 171 15.06 -0.36 7.63
N LEU A 172 15.94 -0.58 6.65
CA LEU A 172 16.07 0.31 5.51
C LEU A 172 14.78 0.39 4.69
N ALA A 173 14.13 -0.75 4.43
CA ALA A 173 12.89 -0.80 3.65
C ALA A 173 11.71 -0.10 4.34
N ILE A 174 11.55 -0.29 5.65
CA ILE A 174 10.50 0.37 6.43
C ILE A 174 10.79 1.87 6.56
N ALA A 175 12.03 2.26 6.86
CA ALA A 175 12.44 3.66 6.90
C ALA A 175 12.19 4.36 5.57
N TRP A 176 12.49 3.70 4.46
CA TRP A 176 12.20 4.22 3.13
C TRP A 176 10.69 4.42 2.93
N CYS A 177 9.84 3.51 3.39
CA CYS A 177 8.38 3.71 3.31
C CYS A 177 7.92 4.92 4.13
N LEU A 178 8.49 5.12 5.32
CA LEU A 178 8.17 6.24 6.21
C LEU A 178 8.67 7.60 5.70
N ARG A 179 9.59 7.63 4.74
CA ARG A 179 10.14 8.89 4.19
C ARG A 179 9.09 9.73 3.46
N SER A 180 8.02 9.11 2.98
CA SER A 180 6.99 9.78 2.19
C SER A 180 6.07 10.56 3.13
N GLU A 181 6.07 11.90 3.05
CA GLU A 181 5.27 12.75 3.94
C GLU A 181 3.76 12.44 3.90
N GLY A 182 3.27 11.91 2.77
CA GLY A 182 1.86 11.49 2.65
C GLY A 182 1.51 10.20 3.40
N VAL A 183 2.51 9.43 3.86
CA VAL A 183 2.31 8.18 4.62
C VAL A 183 2.21 8.50 6.10
N SER A 184 1.00 8.37 6.66
CA SER A 184 0.74 8.63 8.08
C SER A 184 1.26 7.50 8.98
N SER A 185 1.22 6.26 8.49
CA SER A 185 1.70 5.08 9.23
C SER A 185 2.00 3.92 8.29
N VAL A 186 2.89 3.03 8.72
CA VAL A 186 3.25 1.79 8.03
C VAL A 186 2.87 0.60 8.90
N LEU A 187 1.97 -0.26 8.41
CA LEU A 187 1.53 -1.47 9.10
C LEU A 187 2.59 -2.56 9.03
N LEU A 188 3.15 -2.92 10.19
CA LEU A 188 4.17 -3.95 10.32
C LEU A 188 3.53 -5.34 10.49
N GLY A 189 4.02 -6.31 9.71
CA GLY A 189 3.68 -7.72 9.88
C GLY A 189 4.87 -8.48 10.45
N VAL A 190 4.73 -9.03 11.66
CA VAL A 190 5.79 -9.75 12.39
C VAL A 190 5.30 -11.12 12.85
N SER A 191 6.18 -12.11 12.87
CA SER A 191 5.89 -13.47 13.37
C SER A 191 6.44 -13.73 14.76
N ASN A 192 7.35 -12.87 15.24
CA ASN A 192 7.95 -12.96 16.58
C ASN A 192 8.34 -11.55 17.10
N THR A 193 8.73 -11.49 18.37
CA THR A 193 9.11 -10.27 19.07
C THR A 193 10.40 -9.67 18.54
N GLU A 194 11.34 -10.49 18.09
CA GLU A 194 12.65 -10.05 17.60
C GLU A 194 12.49 -9.24 16.32
N GLN A 195 11.65 -9.70 15.39
CA GLN A 195 11.30 -8.96 14.16
C GLN A 195 10.61 -7.64 14.48
N LEU A 196 9.78 -7.58 15.53
CA LEU A 196 9.15 -6.33 15.93
C LEU A 196 10.19 -5.32 16.42
N LEU A 197 11.06 -5.73 17.33
CA LEU A 197 12.12 -4.87 17.86
C LEU A 197 13.09 -4.43 16.76
N GLU A 198 13.45 -5.32 15.84
CA GLU A 198 14.26 -5.00 14.66
C GLU A 198 13.56 -3.93 13.80
N ASN A 199 12.28 -4.16 13.45
CA ASN A 199 11.51 -3.25 12.60
C ASN A 199 11.28 -1.88 13.25
N LEU A 200 11.14 -1.79 14.58
CA LEU A 200 11.03 -0.50 15.28
C LEU A 200 12.33 0.32 15.18
N GLY A 201 13.49 -0.34 15.01
CA GLY A 201 14.78 0.30 14.76
C GLY A 201 14.83 1.15 13.48
N SER A 202 13.88 0.96 12.55
CA SER A 202 13.76 1.74 11.31
C SER A 202 13.65 3.24 11.54
N LEU A 203 13.10 3.68 12.67
CA LEU A 203 12.98 5.10 13.02
C LEU A 203 14.36 5.77 13.14
N ARG A 204 15.40 5.03 13.55
CA ARG A 204 16.78 5.53 13.63
C ARG A 204 17.46 5.60 12.25
N VAL A 205 16.97 4.82 11.29
CA VAL A 205 17.44 4.83 9.90
C VAL A 205 16.78 5.96 9.12
N LEU A 206 15.51 6.28 9.43
CA LEU A 206 14.76 7.35 8.77
C LEU A 206 15.50 8.69 8.79
N SER A 207 16.14 9.05 9.91
CA SER A 207 16.94 10.28 10.03
C SER A 207 18.21 10.29 9.18
N GLN A 208 18.66 9.14 8.69
CA GLN A 208 19.84 8.99 7.83
C GLN A 208 19.49 9.02 6.34
N LEU A 209 18.20 8.98 5.97
CA LEU A 209 17.74 8.98 4.58
C LEU A 209 17.85 10.37 3.94
N THR A 210 19.07 10.75 3.58
CA THR A 210 19.36 12.01 2.89
C THR A 210 18.87 11.99 1.43
N PRO A 211 18.58 13.15 0.82
CA PRO A 211 18.17 13.22 -0.58
C PRO A 211 19.12 12.52 -1.58
N PRO A 212 20.46 12.62 -1.45
CA PRO A 212 21.39 11.86 -2.31
C PRO A 212 21.24 10.34 -2.16
N LEU A 213 21.08 9.84 -0.94
CA LEU A 213 20.88 8.42 -0.68
C LEU A 213 19.54 7.93 -1.27
N ILE A 214 18.48 8.73 -1.14
CA ILE A 214 17.18 8.41 -1.76
C ILE A 214 17.30 8.37 -3.29
N ALA A 215 18.08 9.26 -3.89
CA ALA A 215 18.34 9.27 -5.33
C ALA A 215 19.16 8.03 -5.77
N GLU A 216 20.14 7.60 -4.98
CA GLU A 216 20.88 6.34 -5.17
C GLU A 216 19.91 5.15 -5.14
N MET A 217 19.05 5.06 -4.13
CA MET A 217 18.01 4.01 -4.03
C MET A 217 17.03 4.04 -5.22
N ASP A 218 16.59 5.23 -5.66
CA ASP A 218 15.72 5.39 -6.83
C ASP A 218 16.40 4.89 -8.11
N ALA A 219 17.70 5.11 -8.27
CA ALA A 219 18.47 4.64 -9.42
C ALA A 219 18.61 3.10 -9.42
N LEU A 220 18.90 2.48 -8.28
CA LEU A 220 18.97 1.02 -8.13
C LEU A 220 17.61 0.36 -8.41
N LEU A 221 16.53 0.95 -7.88
CA LEU A 221 15.18 0.44 -8.08
C LEU A 221 14.71 0.65 -9.53
N GLY A 222 15.08 1.76 -10.16
CA GLY A 222 14.76 2.06 -11.56
C GLY A 222 13.26 2.17 -11.85
N ASN A 223 12.44 2.36 -10.81
CA ASN A 223 10.97 2.34 -10.88
C ASN A 223 10.34 3.57 -10.23
N LYS A 224 11.08 4.69 -10.14
CA LYS A 224 10.55 5.93 -9.59
C LYS A 224 9.31 6.35 -10.40
N PRO A 225 8.12 6.46 -9.77
CA PRO A 225 6.91 6.83 -10.47
C PRO A 225 7.08 8.23 -11.09
N ARG A 226 6.73 8.37 -12.36
CA ARG A 226 6.75 9.66 -13.06
C ARG A 226 5.32 10.16 -13.17
N GLY A 227 5.02 11.30 -12.55
CA GLY A 227 3.75 11.98 -12.79
C GLY A 227 3.64 12.41 -14.25
N THR A 228 2.43 12.37 -14.81
CA THR A 228 2.09 12.92 -16.12
C THR A 228 2.16 14.45 -16.10
N LYS A 229 3.36 15.02 -16.04
CA LYS A 229 3.61 16.44 -16.31
C LYS A 229 4.84 16.63 -17.19
N LYS A 230 4.67 16.35 -18.50
CA LYS A 230 5.32 17.06 -19.62
C LYS A 230 4.90 16.47 -20.97
N GLU A 231 3.80 16.96 -21.52
CA GLU A 231 3.59 17.19 -22.97
C GLU A 231 2.55 18.32 -23.11
N ALA A 232 2.87 19.51 -22.58
CA ALA A 232 2.08 20.71 -22.78
C ALA A 232 3.00 21.93 -22.66
N ARG A 233 3.92 22.04 -23.62
CA ARG A 233 4.65 23.23 -24.09
C ARG A 233 5.83 22.76 -24.94
N SER A 234 5.55 22.50 -26.21
CA SER A 234 6.45 22.79 -27.32
C SER A 234 5.76 23.82 -28.19
#